data_AF-A0AAU3JZF0-F1
#
_entry.id   AF-A0AAU3JZF0-F1
#
_cell.length_a   1.000
_cell.length_b   1.000
_cell.length_c   1.000
_cell.angle_alpha   90.00
_cell.angle_beta   90.00
_cell.angle_gamma   90.00
#
_symmetry.space_group_name_H-M   'P 1'
#
loop_
_entity.id
_entity.type
_entity.pdbx_description
1 polymer ?
#
loop_
_entity_poly.entity_id
_entity_poly.type
_entity_poly.pdbx_seq_one_letter_code
_entity_poly.pdbx_strand_id
1 'polypeptide(L)' 'MADGFRGVVPVRDSKAPEGPELCFGDGSWAVFIGELKG' A
#
# COMPACT_ATOMS: atom_id res chain seq x y z
N MET A 1 2.48 9.57 9.62
CA MET A 1 1.91 8.21 9.55
C MET A 1 0.50 8.35 9.00
N ALA A 2 0.16 7.58 7.98
CA ALA A 2 -1.14 7.61 7.31
C ALA A 2 -2.31 7.05 8.17
N ASP A 3 -2.37 7.35 9.47
CA ASP A 3 -3.43 6.93 10.40
C ASP A 3 -4.83 7.55 10.10
N GLY A 4 -4.99 8.23 8.96
CA GLY A 4 -6.18 9.03 8.64
C GLY A 4 -6.90 8.69 7.34
N PHE A 5 -6.36 7.84 6.46
CA PHE A 5 -6.98 7.57 5.16
C PHE A 5 -7.76 6.25 5.17
N ARG A 6 -9.10 6.32 5.19
CA ARG A 6 -9.94 5.15 4.91
C ARG A 6 -9.88 4.80 3.43
N GLY A 7 -9.81 3.51 3.11
CA GLY A 7 -9.86 3.00 1.73
C GLY A 7 -8.51 2.95 1.01
N VAL A 8 -7.39 3.13 1.73
CA VAL A 8 -6.05 2.96 1.17
C VAL A 8 -5.16 2.07 2.04
N VAL A 9 -4.17 1.46 1.40
CA VAL A 9 -3.12 0.64 2.00
C VAL A 9 -1.79 1.38 1.81
N PRO A 10 -1.18 1.91 2.88
CA PRO A 10 0.13 2.52 2.81
C PRO A 10 1.23 1.44 2.71
N VAL A 11 2.20 1.65 1.82
CA VAL A 11 3.35 0.78 1.56
C VAL A 11 4.62 1.62 1.64
N ARG A 12 5.56 1.19 2.48
CA ARG A 12 6.89 1.82 2.55
C ARG A 12 7.78 1.34 1.43
N ASP A 13 8.42 2.29 0.75
CA ASP A 13 9.49 2.00 -0.19
C ASP A 13 10.77 1.64 0.59
N SER A 14 11.27 0.42 0.38
CA SER A 14 12.48 -0.05 1.07
C SER A 14 13.78 0.61 0.60
N LYS A 15 13.77 1.25 -0.56
CA LYS A 15 14.88 2.00 -1.15
C LYS A 15 14.87 3.49 -0.79
N ALA A 16 13.74 4.00 -0.28
CA ALA A 16 13.59 5.36 0.23
C ALA A 16 12.89 5.34 1.60
N PRO A 17 13.54 4.82 2.66
CA PRO A 17 12.91 4.59 3.96
C PRO A 17 12.48 5.88 4.69
N GLU A 18 13.10 7.01 4.35
CA GLU A 18 12.75 8.35 4.83
C GLU A 18 11.81 9.11 3.87
N GLY A 19 11.47 8.52 2.73
CA GLY A 19 10.52 9.07 1.76
C GLY A 19 9.06 8.91 2.19
N PRO A 20 8.12 9.51 1.43
CA PRO A 20 6.69 9.39 1.70
C PRO A 20 6.17 7.96 1.46
N GLU A 21 5.11 7.59 2.18
CA GLU A 21 4.42 6.32 2.01
C GLU A 21 3.67 6.29 0.66
N LEU A 22 3.73 5.17 -0.05
CA LEU A 22 2.93 4.95 -1.26
C LEU A 22 1.55 4.43 -0.84
N CYS A 23 0.48 5.08 -1.27
CA CYS A 23 -0.90 4.67 -0.92
C CYS A 23 -1.60 4.01 -2.11
N PHE A 24 -2.05 2.78 -1.93
CA PHE A 24 -2.85 2.03 -2.92
C PHE A 24 -4.31 1.95 -2.46
N GLY A 25 -5.28 1.95 -3.36
CA GLY A 25 -6.67 1.70 -2.97
C GLY A 25 -6.86 0.27 -2.46
N ASP A 26 -7.72 0.06 -1.46
CA ASP A 26 -7.95 -1.25 -0.83
C ASP A 26 -8.29 -2.35 -1.85
N GLY A 27 -9.19 -2.06 -2.80
CA GLY A 27 -9.57 -3.01 -3.85
C GLY A 27 -8.42 -3.36 -4.77
N SER A 28 -7.61 -2.38 -5.17
CA SER A 28 -6.43 -2.63 -6.02
C SER A 28 -5.37 -3.47 -5.32
N TRP A 29 -5.17 -3.26 -4.00
CA TRP A 29 -4.25 -4.06 -3.20
C TRP A 29 -4.75 -5.50 -3.03
N ALA A 30 -6.05 -5.68 -2.81
CA ALA A 30 -6.66 -7.01 -2.69
C ALA A 30 -6.49 -7.84 -3.98
N VAL A 31 -6.70 -7.23 -5.16
CA VAL A 31 -6.46 -7.87 -6.45
C VAL A 31 -4.98 -8.27 -6.58
N PHE A 32 -4.06 -7.35 -6.32
CA PHE A 32 -2.61 -7.61 -6.38
C PHE A 32 -2.19 -8.82 -5.53
N ILE A 33 -2.62 -8.87 -4.27
CA ILE A 33 -2.31 -10.00 -3.38
C ILE A 33 -2.97 -11.31 -3.85
N GLY A 34 -4.17 -11.23 -4.44
CA GLY A 34 -4.86 -12.38 -5.03
C GLY A 34 -4.03 -13.03 -6.13
N GLU A 35 -3.47 -12.22 -7.03
CA GLU A 35 -2.60 -12.68 -8.12
C GLU A 35 -1.27 -13.27 -7.62
N LEU A 36 -0.73 -12.81 -6.48
CA LEU A 36 0.51 -13.35 -5.90
C LEU A 36 0.35 -14.75 -5.27
N LYS A 37 -0.89 -15.18 -4.98
CA LYS A 37 -1.17 -16.47 -4.34
C LYS A 37 -1.45 -17.60 -5.36
N GLY A 38 -1.35 -17.30 -6.66
CA GLY A 38 -1.47 -18.26 -7.76
C GLY A 38 -0.26 -19.17 -7.93
#